data_AF-A0A7I8LHL8-F1
#
_entry.id   AF-A0A7I8LHL8-F1
#
_cell.length_a   1.000
_cell.length_b   1.000
_cell.length_c   1.000
_cell.angle_alpha   90.00
_cell.angle_beta   90.00
_cell.angle_gamma   90.00
#
_symmetry.space_group_name_H-M   'P 1'
#
loop_
_entity.id
_entity.type
_entity.pdbx_description
1 polymer ?
#
loop_
_entity_poly.entity_id
_entity_poly.type
_entity_poly.pdbx_seq_one_letter_code
_entity_poly.pdbx_strand_id
1 'polypeptide(L)'
;MAVGDGDSSEGKVWVICRMPFWRRGGGSATNQSDGRRCVEGSDAPQRRNLGVSSVAKSLLPTRRRLRLDPSGRLYFPYEPGKQVRSAISIKNTSKSHVAFKFQTTAPKSCFMRPPGGILQPGESIIATVFKFIEHPEDNERQSDQKSNVKFKIVSLKVNGPMDYVPELFEEHKDQVSVERILRVVFLDAERPSHKMEKLKHKLAEAEAALEARKKPPEDSVPQFVGEGLVIDEWKERRERYLAQQQVEVVQSL
;
A
#
# COMPACT_ATOMS: atom_id res chain seq x y z
N MET A 1 -51.13 -27.39 -11.08
CA MET A 1 -50.48 -26.40 -11.97
C MET A 1 -49.70 -25.46 -11.04
N ALA A 2 -48.38 -25.32 -11.00
CA ALA A 2 -47.19 -25.85 -11.69
C ALA A 2 -46.05 -25.86 -10.62
N VAL A 3 -45.28 -26.94 -10.39
CA VAL A 3 -43.95 -27.31 -10.95
C VAL A 3 -43.00 -26.14 -11.30
N GLY A 4 -41.79 -26.19 -10.73
CA GLY A 4 -40.62 -25.40 -11.11
C GLY A 4 -39.42 -25.65 -10.19
N ASP A 5 -38.68 -26.72 -10.47
CA ASP A 5 -37.42 -27.16 -9.85
C ASP A 5 -36.24 -26.17 -10.01
N GLY A 6 -35.32 -26.23 -9.03
CA GLY A 6 -33.86 -26.28 -9.20
C GLY A 6 -33.10 -25.07 -9.75
N ASP A 7 -32.17 -24.52 -8.97
CA ASP A 7 -30.74 -24.70 -9.28
C ASP A 7 -29.83 -24.37 -8.08
N SER A 8 -28.82 -25.20 -7.94
CA SER A 8 -27.75 -25.19 -6.96
C SER A 8 -26.52 -24.48 -7.52
N SER A 9 -25.92 -23.53 -6.81
CA SER A 9 -24.54 -23.14 -7.10
C SER A 9 -23.77 -22.58 -5.88
N GLU A 10 -22.92 -23.47 -5.37
CA GLU A 10 -21.53 -23.21 -4.96
C GLU A 10 -21.23 -22.19 -3.87
N GLY A 11 -21.25 -22.69 -2.63
CA GLY A 11 -20.47 -22.14 -1.53
C GLY A 11 -18.97 -22.25 -1.79
N LYS A 12 -18.32 -21.14 -2.16
CA LYS A 12 -16.87 -21.04 -2.27
C LYS A 12 -16.24 -20.86 -0.88
N VAL A 13 -15.94 -22.00 -0.25
CA VAL A 13 -15.09 -22.11 0.94
C VAL A 13 -13.69 -21.60 0.60
N TRP A 14 -13.30 -20.47 1.18
CA TRP A 14 -11.90 -20.04 1.16
C TRP A 14 -11.12 -20.87 2.18
N VAL A 15 -10.33 -21.81 1.67
CA VAL A 15 -9.38 -22.62 2.43
C VAL A 15 -8.34 -21.71 3.07
N ILE A 16 -8.50 -21.50 4.38
CA ILE A 16 -7.53 -20.80 5.22
C ILE A 16 -6.27 -21.65 5.26
N CYS A 17 -5.15 -21.09 4.81
CA CYS A 17 -3.82 -21.66 4.98
C CYS A 17 -3.60 -22.04 6.45
N ARG A 18 -3.69 -23.34 6.75
CA ARG A 18 -3.18 -23.94 7.99
C ARG A 18 -1.67 -23.78 7.99
N MET A 19 -1.16 -22.85 8.80
CA MET A 19 0.26 -22.84 9.15
C MET A 19 0.55 -24.01 10.10
N PRO A 20 1.71 -24.69 9.97
CA PRO A 20 2.09 -25.71 10.93
C PRO A 20 2.42 -25.04 12.25
N PHE A 21 1.77 -25.54 13.28
CA PHE A 21 1.98 -25.29 14.69
C PHE A 21 3.44 -25.62 15.05
N TRP A 22 4.29 -24.61 15.24
CA TRP A 22 5.62 -24.81 15.80
C TRP A 22 5.49 -25.09 17.30
N ARG A 23 5.62 -26.37 17.65
CA ARG A 23 5.82 -26.81 19.03
C ARG A 23 7.06 -26.14 19.61
N ARG A 24 6.86 -25.40 20.71
CA ARG A 24 7.89 -24.92 21.62
C ARG A 24 8.43 -26.13 22.39
N GLY A 25 9.56 -26.68 21.98
CA GLY A 25 10.32 -27.64 22.77
C GLY A 25 11.06 -26.90 23.89
N GLY A 26 10.57 -27.03 25.13
CA GLY A 26 11.30 -26.64 26.32
C GLY A 26 12.32 -27.72 26.66
N GLY A 27 13.59 -27.38 26.62
CA GLY A 27 14.68 -28.21 27.14
C GLY A 27 15.09 -27.74 28.53
N SER A 28 15.02 -28.63 29.51
CA SER A 28 15.80 -28.57 30.74
C SER A 28 15.99 -29.98 31.26
N ALA A 29 17.23 -30.44 31.27
CA ALA A 29 17.72 -31.44 32.22
C ALA A 29 19.25 -31.38 32.27
N THR A 30 19.74 -31.48 33.49
CA THR A 30 21.09 -31.21 33.99
C THR A 30 21.92 -32.49 34.02
N ASN A 31 23.26 -32.31 34.02
CA ASN A 31 24.32 -33.15 34.58
C ASN A 31 24.34 -34.68 34.34
N GLN A 32 25.48 -35.18 33.83
CA GLN A 32 26.41 -35.96 34.66
C GLN A 32 27.75 -36.26 33.94
N SER A 33 28.75 -36.47 34.80
CA SER A 33 30.15 -36.81 34.60
C SER A 33 30.38 -38.16 33.92
N ASP A 34 31.51 -38.32 33.20
CA ASP A 34 32.66 -39.14 33.65
C ASP A 34 33.70 -39.38 32.53
N GLY A 35 34.97 -39.39 32.94
CA GLY A 35 35.91 -40.45 32.55
C GLY A 35 36.66 -40.43 31.20
N ARG A 36 37.94 -40.00 31.28
CA ARG A 36 39.16 -40.70 30.83
C ARG A 36 39.67 -40.62 29.36
N ARG A 37 40.96 -40.22 29.32
CA ARG A 37 42.14 -40.60 28.50
C ARG A 37 42.45 -39.85 27.19
N CYS A 38 43.65 -39.27 27.20
CA CYS A 38 44.46 -38.87 26.05
C CYS A 38 45.00 -40.09 25.30
N VAL A 39 45.06 -40.01 23.97
CA VAL A 39 46.16 -40.56 23.15
C VAL A 39 46.35 -39.62 21.95
N GLU A 40 47.60 -39.21 21.76
CA GLU A 40 48.16 -38.46 20.65
C GLU A 40 48.46 -39.41 19.47
N GLY A 41 48.21 -38.97 18.24
CA GLY A 41 48.51 -39.77 17.04
C GLY A 41 48.23 -38.99 15.77
N SER A 42 49.30 -38.45 15.18
CA SER A 42 49.37 -37.90 13.83
C SER A 42 49.03 -38.97 12.78
N ASP A 43 48.26 -38.61 11.75
CA ASP A 43 48.56 -38.91 10.34
C ASP A 43 47.40 -38.48 9.42
N ALA A 44 47.74 -37.74 8.35
CA ALA A 44 46.85 -37.43 7.24
C ALA A 44 46.78 -38.63 6.28
N PRO A 45 45.67 -38.84 5.52
CA PRO A 45 45.67 -38.34 4.15
C PRO A 45 44.30 -37.98 3.53
N GLN A 46 44.36 -37.05 2.57
CA GLN A 46 43.54 -36.86 1.35
C GLN A 46 42.01 -37.06 1.32
N ARG A 47 41.40 -36.16 0.52
CA ARG A 47 40.05 -36.14 -0.09
C ARG A 47 38.93 -35.54 0.76
N ARG A 48 38.46 -34.36 0.35
CA ARG A 48 37.33 -34.16 -0.59
C ARG A 48 37.11 -32.65 -0.72
N ASN A 49 37.18 -32.11 -1.94
CA ASN A 49 36.64 -30.78 -2.24
C ASN A 49 35.13 -30.85 -2.07
N LEU A 50 34.64 -30.52 -0.88
CA LEU A 50 33.24 -30.20 -0.65
C LEU A 50 33.06 -28.74 -1.03
N GLY A 51 32.73 -28.53 -2.31
CA GLY A 51 32.17 -27.28 -2.78
C GLY A 51 30.86 -27.02 -2.05
N VAL A 52 30.93 -26.32 -0.92
CA VAL A 52 29.76 -25.72 -0.30
C VAL A 52 29.42 -24.46 -1.09
N SER A 53 28.56 -24.62 -2.11
CA SER A 53 27.72 -23.53 -2.59
C SER A 53 26.81 -23.11 -1.43
N SER A 54 27.34 -22.28 -0.54
CA SER A 54 26.55 -21.68 0.51
C SER A 54 25.84 -20.48 -0.09
N VAL A 55 24.62 -20.70 -0.56
CA VAL A 55 23.63 -19.61 -0.65
C VAL A 55 23.30 -19.23 0.80
N ALA A 56 24.20 -18.48 1.42
CA ALA A 56 23.96 -17.83 2.68
C ALA A 56 22.89 -16.76 2.43
N LYS A 57 21.62 -17.14 2.57
CA LYS A 57 20.51 -16.18 2.65
C LYS A 57 20.82 -15.31 3.87
N SER A 58 21.31 -14.09 3.60
CA SER A 58 21.78 -13.18 4.64
C SER A 58 20.69 -13.04 5.71
N LEU A 59 21.02 -13.36 6.96
CA LEU A 59 20.15 -13.20 8.13
C LEU A 59 19.92 -11.73 8.50
N LEU A 60 20.41 -10.80 7.69
CA LEU A 60 20.21 -9.38 7.87
C LEU A 60 18.78 -9.04 7.46
N PRO A 61 18.00 -8.37 8.32
CA PRO A 61 16.71 -7.82 7.94
C PRO A 61 16.86 -7.02 6.64
N THR A 62 15.98 -7.27 5.67
CA THR A 62 15.95 -6.50 4.41
C THR A 62 15.97 -5.01 4.76
N ARG A 63 17.00 -4.28 4.31
CA ARG A 63 17.15 -2.86 4.61
C ARG A 63 15.87 -2.13 4.22
N ARG A 64 15.29 -1.40 5.16
CA ARG A 64 14.11 -0.56 4.92
C ARG A 64 14.46 0.50 3.89
N ARG A 65 13.65 0.59 2.84
CA ARG A 65 13.83 1.53 1.72
C ARG A 65 13.02 2.80 1.93
N LEU A 66 11.97 2.71 2.75
CA LEU A 66 11.02 3.79 2.99
C LEU A 66 11.09 4.28 4.45
N ARG A 67 11.08 5.60 4.62
CA ARG A 67 10.86 6.26 5.91
C ARG A 67 9.40 6.71 5.98
N LEU A 68 8.75 6.35 7.07
CA LEU A 68 7.36 6.68 7.34
C LEU A 68 7.23 7.70 8.45
N ASP A 69 6.34 8.66 8.29
CA ASP A 69 5.95 9.59 9.34
C ASP A 69 4.44 9.85 9.36
N PRO A 70 3.70 9.37 10.37
CA PRO A 70 4.17 8.73 11.60
C PRO A 70 4.77 7.32 11.39
N SER A 71 5.77 6.97 12.20
CA SER A 71 6.60 5.78 11.96
C SER A 71 6.00 4.45 12.41
N GLY A 72 4.98 4.41 13.27
CA GLY A 72 4.47 3.15 13.84
C GLY A 72 2.98 3.12 14.14
N ARG A 73 2.30 4.26 14.01
CA ARG A 73 0.90 4.43 14.42
C ARG A 73 0.20 5.35 13.44
N LEU A 74 -1.01 5.03 13.06
CA LEU A 74 -1.91 5.94 12.36
C LEU A 74 -2.96 6.46 13.33
N TYR A 75 -3.20 7.75 13.29
CA TYR A 75 -4.12 8.44 14.18
C TYR A 75 -5.40 8.78 13.43
N PHE A 76 -6.54 8.42 13.99
CA PHE A 76 -7.86 8.73 13.41
C PHE A 76 -8.72 9.40 14.47
N PRO A 77 -9.48 10.45 14.15
CA PRO A 77 -10.56 10.92 15.01
C PRO A 77 -11.55 9.77 15.26
N TYR A 78 -12.05 9.64 16.48
CA TYR A 78 -13.07 8.66 16.82
C TYR A 78 -14.45 9.24 16.57
N GLU A 79 -15.06 8.84 15.46
CA GLU A 79 -16.41 9.25 15.09
C GLU A 79 -17.21 8.04 14.59
N PRO A 80 -17.96 7.35 15.47
CA PRO A 80 -18.80 6.21 15.10
C PRO A 80 -19.81 6.56 14.00
N GLY A 81 -20.01 5.63 13.08
CA GLY A 81 -20.89 5.79 11.91
C GLY A 81 -20.31 6.63 10.79
N LYS A 82 -19.09 7.16 10.94
CA LYS A 82 -18.49 8.08 9.97
C LYS A 82 -17.22 7.52 9.33
N GLN A 83 -16.92 8.03 8.14
CA GLN A 83 -15.65 7.82 7.48
C GLN A 83 -14.66 8.88 7.96
N VAL A 84 -13.64 8.42 8.68
CA VAL A 84 -12.56 9.25 9.21
C VAL A 84 -11.28 9.06 8.40
N ARG A 85 -10.35 10.02 8.54
CA ARG A 85 -9.13 10.08 7.73
C ARG A 85 -7.89 10.20 8.58
N SER A 86 -6.80 9.63 8.09
CA SER A 86 -5.45 9.78 8.61
C SER A 86 -4.48 10.10 7.48
N ALA A 87 -3.35 10.70 7.80
CA ALA A 87 -2.32 11.04 6.82
C ALA A 87 -0.97 10.44 7.22
N ILE A 88 -0.23 9.93 6.23
CA ILE A 88 1.10 9.38 6.40
C ILE A 88 2.03 9.85 5.29
N SER A 89 3.17 10.41 5.68
CA SER A 89 4.26 10.71 4.76
C SER A 89 5.10 9.45 4.54
N ILE A 90 5.37 9.15 3.27
CA ILE A 90 6.20 8.04 2.81
C ILE A 90 7.33 8.64 1.99
N LYS A 91 8.57 8.51 2.46
CA LYS A 91 9.77 9.00 1.77
C LYS A 91 10.66 7.84 1.34
N ASN A 92 11.06 7.82 0.08
CA ASN A 92 12.10 6.93 -0.40
C ASN A 92 13.48 7.44 0.06
N THR A 93 14.13 6.68 0.95
CA THR A 93 15.47 7.01 1.46
C THR A 93 16.57 6.21 0.77
N SER A 94 16.23 5.43 -0.24
CA SER A 94 17.18 4.63 -1.01
C SER A 94 17.71 5.40 -2.22
N LYS A 95 18.76 4.86 -2.86
CA LYS A 95 19.34 5.37 -4.11
C LYS A 95 18.66 4.81 -5.37
N SER A 96 17.60 4.02 -5.22
CA SER A 96 16.90 3.37 -6.33
C SER A 96 15.42 3.75 -6.33
N HIS A 97 14.75 3.52 -7.45
CA HIS A 97 13.30 3.64 -7.51
C HIS A 97 12.66 2.55 -6.65
N VAL A 98 11.57 2.89 -5.97
CA VAL A 98 10.89 1.98 -5.04
C VAL A 98 9.40 2.02 -5.31
N ALA A 99 8.85 0.87 -5.71
CA ALA A 99 7.42 0.65 -5.69
C ALA A 99 6.96 0.39 -4.25
N PHE A 100 5.81 0.92 -3.87
CA PHE A 100 5.17 0.62 -2.59
C PHE A 100 3.71 0.21 -2.81
N LYS A 101 3.19 -0.65 -1.92
CA LYS A 101 1.75 -0.93 -1.84
C LYS A 101 1.27 -1.02 -0.40
N PHE A 102 0.03 -0.61 -0.20
CA PHE A 102 -0.69 -0.70 1.06
C PHE A 102 -1.43 -2.02 1.19
N GLN A 103 -1.37 -2.61 2.38
CA GLN A 103 -2.10 -3.81 2.77
C GLN A 103 -2.75 -3.57 4.14
N THR A 104 -3.97 -4.06 4.35
CA THR A 104 -4.69 -3.92 5.61
C THR A 104 -5.35 -5.23 6.00
N THR A 105 -5.51 -5.47 7.30
CA THR A 105 -6.32 -6.58 7.82
C THR A 105 -7.83 -6.28 7.81
N ALA A 106 -8.24 -5.05 7.44
CA ALA A 106 -9.62 -4.63 7.34
C ALA A 106 -9.90 -3.92 6.00
N PRO A 107 -9.86 -4.63 4.86
CA PRO A 107 -10.02 -4.03 3.53
C PRO A 107 -11.43 -3.52 3.25
N LYS A 108 -12.46 -4.04 3.94
CA LYS A 108 -13.86 -3.60 3.77
C LYS A 108 -14.10 -2.20 4.35
N SER A 109 -13.44 -1.89 5.47
CA SER A 109 -13.65 -0.63 6.19
C SER A 109 -12.44 0.31 6.11
N CYS A 110 -11.37 -0.05 5.39
CA CYS A 110 -10.21 0.82 5.25
C CYS A 110 -9.46 0.67 3.93
N PHE A 111 -9.07 1.81 3.34
CA PHE A 111 -8.27 1.91 2.14
C PHE A 111 -7.32 3.13 2.20
N MET A 112 -6.31 3.14 1.33
CA MET A 112 -5.34 4.24 1.21
C MET A 112 -5.42 4.88 -0.19
N ARG A 113 -5.19 6.19 -0.26
CA ARG A 113 -5.05 6.95 -1.52
C ARG A 113 -3.68 7.67 -1.56
N PRO A 114 -2.84 7.39 -2.57
CA PRO A 114 -2.97 6.29 -3.54
C PRO A 114 -2.78 4.90 -2.88
N PRO A 115 -3.32 3.81 -3.44
CA PRO A 115 -3.16 2.45 -2.86
C PRO A 115 -1.74 1.90 -3.01
N GLY A 116 -1.00 2.41 -3.99
CA GLY A 116 0.40 2.10 -4.27
C GLY A 116 0.95 3.15 -5.24
N GLY A 117 2.24 3.06 -5.51
CA GLY A 117 2.93 3.97 -6.41
C GLY A 117 4.41 3.67 -6.50
N ILE A 118 5.12 4.42 -7.34
CA ILE A 118 6.58 4.36 -7.45
C ILE A 118 7.13 5.70 -6.98
N LEU A 119 8.16 5.64 -6.14
CA LEU A 119 8.89 6.80 -5.64
C LEU A 119 10.32 6.79 -6.18
N GLN A 120 10.74 7.90 -6.76
CA GLN A 120 12.13 8.17 -7.13
C GLN A 120 13.02 8.27 -5.89
N PRO A 121 14.34 8.11 -6.02
CA PRO A 121 15.27 8.35 -4.92
C PRO A 121 15.06 9.73 -4.28
N GLY A 122 14.80 9.77 -2.97
CA GLY A 122 14.57 11.01 -2.23
C GLY A 122 13.15 11.57 -2.29
N GLU A 123 12.29 11.06 -3.19
CA GLU A 123 10.90 11.50 -3.33
C GLU A 123 10.08 11.15 -2.09
N SER A 124 9.11 12.00 -1.79
CA SER A 124 8.12 11.76 -0.74
C SER A 124 6.71 12.05 -1.21
N ILE A 125 5.77 11.25 -0.73
CA ILE A 125 4.33 11.44 -0.91
C ILE A 125 3.65 11.48 0.46
N ILE A 126 2.55 12.22 0.55
CA ILE A 126 1.62 12.12 1.68
C ILE A 126 0.40 11.35 1.21
N ALA A 127 0.20 10.17 1.78
CA ALA A 127 -0.93 9.32 1.49
C ALA A 127 -2.03 9.50 2.55
N THR A 128 -3.28 9.50 2.10
CA THR A 128 -4.45 9.58 2.98
C THR A 128 -5.03 8.19 3.18
N VAL A 129 -5.19 7.78 4.44
CA VAL A 129 -5.83 6.52 4.82
C VAL A 129 -7.24 6.82 5.31
N PHE A 130 -8.23 6.20 4.69
CA PHE A 130 -9.65 6.35 5.01
C PHE A 130 -10.11 5.15 5.81
N LYS A 131 -10.86 5.36 6.89
CA LYS A 131 -11.42 4.28 7.70
C LYS A 131 -12.87 4.60 8.07
N PHE A 132 -13.76 3.65 7.86
CA PHE A 132 -15.11 3.69 8.42
C PHE A 132 -15.08 3.15 9.86
N ILE A 133 -15.66 3.89 10.80
CA ILE A 133 -15.82 3.44 12.19
C ILE A 133 -17.25 2.93 12.33
N GLU A 134 -17.39 1.63 12.51
CA GLU A 134 -18.68 0.99 12.79
C GLU A 134 -19.22 1.46 14.15
N HIS A 135 -20.55 1.56 14.27
CA HIS A 135 -21.17 1.84 15.56
C HIS A 135 -20.89 0.68 16.52
N PRO A 136 -20.64 0.95 17.81
CA PRO A 136 -20.61 -0.12 18.80
C PRO A 136 -22.02 -0.70 18.92
N GLU A 137 -22.20 -1.90 18.39
CA GLU A 137 -23.41 -2.70 18.57
C GLU A 137 -23.34 -3.30 19.99
N ASP A 138 -24.09 -2.73 20.93
CA ASP A 138 -24.32 -3.17 22.31
C ASP A 138 -23.16 -3.18 23.34
N ASN A 139 -23.31 -2.33 24.37
CA ASN A 139 -22.85 -2.42 25.77
C ASN A 139 -21.47 -3.01 26.13
N GLU A 140 -20.53 -3.14 25.19
CA GLU A 140 -19.15 -3.48 25.52
C GLU A 140 -18.41 -2.25 26.04
N ARG A 141 -18.02 -2.33 27.31
CA ARG A 141 -17.28 -1.29 28.05
C ARG A 141 -16.14 -0.72 27.20
N GLN A 142 -16.01 0.61 27.28
CA GLN A 142 -15.04 1.49 26.61
C GLN A 142 -13.53 1.15 26.77
N SER A 143 -13.16 -0.01 27.31
CA SER A 143 -11.78 -0.38 27.65
C SER A 143 -10.92 -0.86 26.48
N ASP A 144 -11.52 -1.26 25.35
CA ASP A 144 -10.80 -1.90 24.22
C ASP A 144 -10.86 -1.11 22.91
N GLN A 145 -10.84 0.23 22.97
CA GLN A 145 -10.71 1.11 21.79
C GLN A 145 -9.32 0.99 21.10
N LYS A 146 -8.59 -0.11 21.31
CA LYS A 146 -7.39 -0.49 20.55
C LYS A 146 -7.86 -1.27 19.33
N SER A 147 -8.03 -0.59 18.21
CA SER A 147 -8.36 -1.30 16.97
C SER A 147 -7.25 -2.30 16.62
N ASN A 148 -7.64 -3.57 16.51
CA ASN A 148 -6.77 -4.68 16.08
C ASN A 148 -6.37 -4.61 14.59
N VAL A 149 -6.85 -3.59 13.88
CA VAL A 149 -6.52 -3.37 12.48
C VAL A 149 -5.03 -3.04 12.36
N LYS A 150 -4.36 -3.76 11.46
CA LYS A 150 -2.95 -3.55 11.14
C LYS A 150 -2.85 -3.05 9.71
N PHE A 151 -2.09 -1.98 9.54
CA PHE A 151 -1.75 -1.45 8.23
C PHE A 151 -0.32 -1.81 7.92
N LYS A 152 -0.08 -2.40 6.75
CA LYS A 152 1.23 -2.86 6.33
C LYS A 152 1.60 -2.15 5.04
N ILE A 153 2.72 -1.45 5.06
CA ILE A 153 3.35 -0.91 3.86
C ILE A 153 4.46 -1.87 3.47
N VAL A 154 4.42 -2.33 2.23
CA VAL A 154 5.47 -3.15 1.63
C VAL A 154 6.11 -2.39 0.48
N SER A 155 7.37 -2.73 0.19
CA SER A 155 8.12 -2.12 -0.89
C SER A 155 8.78 -3.16 -1.79
N LEU A 156 9.07 -2.74 -3.01
CA LEU A 156 9.86 -3.46 -3.98
C LEU A 156 10.84 -2.47 -4.62
N LYS A 157 12.11 -2.84 -4.71
CA LYS A 157 13.08 -2.06 -5.49
C LYS A 157 12.79 -2.32 -6.98
N VAL A 158 12.73 -1.26 -7.78
CA VAL A 158 12.47 -1.36 -9.22
C VAL A 158 13.59 -0.69 -10.02
N ASN A 159 13.72 -1.09 -11.28
CA ASN A 159 14.82 -0.69 -12.15
C ASN A 159 14.40 0.52 -12.99
N GLY A 160 14.63 1.72 -12.45
CA GLY A 160 14.42 2.97 -13.18
C GLY A 160 13.01 3.55 -13.07
N PRO A 161 12.76 4.68 -13.77
CA PRO A 161 11.45 5.29 -13.85
C PRO A 161 10.52 4.40 -14.68
N MET A 162 9.38 4.04 -14.09
CA MET A 162 8.34 3.26 -14.75
C MET A 162 7.01 3.53 -14.06
N ASP A 163 5.92 3.11 -14.69
CA ASP A 163 4.58 3.23 -14.13
C ASP A 163 4.30 2.14 -13.08
N TYR A 164 3.43 2.49 -12.13
CA TYR A 164 3.03 1.53 -11.10
C TYR A 164 2.07 0.49 -11.69
N VAL A 165 2.49 -0.77 -11.60
CA VAL A 165 1.73 -1.94 -12.06
C VAL A 165 1.58 -2.91 -10.88
N PRO A 166 0.37 -3.21 -10.37
CA PRO A 166 0.17 -4.09 -9.22
C PRO A 166 0.85 -5.46 -9.33
N GLU A 167 0.95 -6.00 -10.54
CA GLU A 167 1.51 -7.30 -10.91
C GLU A 167 2.99 -7.42 -10.54
N LEU A 168 3.73 -6.30 -10.45
CA LEU A 168 5.16 -6.28 -10.06
C LEU A 168 5.41 -6.97 -8.71
N PHE A 169 4.47 -6.82 -7.78
CA PHE A 169 4.58 -7.43 -6.46
C PHE A 169 4.25 -8.92 -6.48
N GLU A 170 3.54 -9.38 -7.50
CA GLU A 170 3.24 -10.80 -7.70
C GLU A 170 4.37 -11.51 -8.46
N GLU A 171 5.02 -10.83 -9.40
CA GLU A 171 6.19 -11.34 -10.12
C GLU A 171 7.45 -11.41 -9.22
N HIS A 172 7.66 -10.41 -8.37
CA HIS A 172 8.87 -10.30 -7.55
C HIS A 172 8.63 -10.54 -6.05
N LYS A 173 7.73 -11.48 -5.69
CA LYS A 173 7.32 -11.77 -4.30
C LYS A 173 8.49 -11.93 -3.33
N ASP A 174 9.54 -12.62 -3.75
CA ASP A 174 10.70 -12.93 -2.89
C ASP A 174 11.59 -11.70 -2.61
N GLN A 175 11.45 -10.62 -3.38
CA GLN A 175 12.18 -9.37 -3.22
C GLN A 175 11.38 -8.29 -2.48
N VAL A 176 10.08 -8.54 -2.25
CA VAL A 176 9.19 -7.65 -1.52
C VAL A 176 9.64 -7.57 -0.06
N SER A 177 9.80 -6.36 0.44
CA SER A 177 10.21 -6.08 1.81
C SER A 177 9.06 -5.46 2.59
N VAL A 178 8.86 -5.91 3.82
CA VAL A 178 7.89 -5.29 4.73
C VAL A 178 8.54 -4.07 5.37
N GLU A 179 8.11 -2.88 4.96
CA GLU A 179 8.69 -1.62 5.45
C GLU A 179 8.20 -1.32 6.86
N ARG A 180 6.89 -1.41 7.10
CA ARG A 180 6.31 -1.18 8.43
C ARG A 180 4.94 -1.78 8.58
N ILE A 181 4.63 -2.15 9.81
CA ILE A 181 3.28 -2.45 10.27
C ILE A 181 2.88 -1.35 11.25
N LEU A 182 1.85 -0.58 10.92
CA LEU A 182 1.31 0.54 11.69
C LEU A 182 0.07 0.08 12.45
N ARG A 183 -0.04 0.50 13.70
CA ARG A 183 -1.22 0.27 14.55
C ARG A 183 -2.17 1.45 14.47
N VAL A 184 -3.45 1.19 14.63
CA VAL A 184 -4.47 2.25 14.70
C VAL A 184 -4.56 2.79 16.13
N VAL A 185 -4.58 4.11 16.24
CA VAL A 185 -4.88 4.82 17.48
C VAL A 185 -6.01 5.78 17.21
N PHE A 186 -7.08 5.67 17.99
CA PHE A 186 -8.17 6.62 17.94
C PHE A 186 -7.86 7.83 18.83
N LEU A 187 -8.16 9.01 18.32
CA LEU A 187 -8.09 10.27 19.02
C LEU A 187 -9.52 10.73 19.33
N ASP A 188 -9.72 11.28 20.51
CA ASP A 188 -10.97 11.97 20.84
C ASP A 188 -11.13 13.19 19.93
N ALA A 189 -12.26 13.26 19.21
CA ALA A 189 -12.54 14.32 18.24
C ALA A 189 -12.86 15.66 18.92
N GLU A 190 -13.51 15.60 20.09
CA GLU A 190 -13.97 16.78 20.84
C GLU A 190 -12.83 17.43 21.65
N ARG A 191 -11.78 16.65 21.95
CA ARG A 191 -10.66 17.14 22.76
C ARG A 191 -9.51 17.63 21.90
N PRO A 192 -9.14 18.93 21.96
CA PRO A 192 -7.97 19.43 21.26
C PRO A 192 -6.71 18.74 21.79
N SER A 193 -5.86 18.29 20.88
CA SER A 193 -4.56 17.72 21.21
C SER A 193 -3.56 18.02 20.10
N HIS A 194 -2.30 18.17 20.47
CA HIS A 194 -1.21 18.38 19.51
C HIS A 194 -1.13 17.27 18.43
N LYS A 195 -1.54 16.03 18.77
CA LYS A 195 -1.65 14.95 17.78
C LYS A 195 -2.77 15.20 16.77
N MET A 196 -3.91 15.68 17.24
CA MET A 196 -5.05 16.05 16.40
C MET A 196 -4.68 17.21 15.46
N GLU A 197 -4.02 18.25 15.96
CA GLU A 197 -3.56 19.38 15.15
C GLU A 197 -2.57 18.96 14.07
N LYS A 198 -1.56 18.16 14.42
CA LYS A 198 -0.61 17.58 13.46
C LYS A 198 -1.30 16.74 12.39
N LEU A 199 -2.32 15.98 12.78
CA LEU A 199 -3.11 15.18 11.86
C LEU A 199 -3.87 16.07 10.86
N LYS A 200 -4.58 17.09 11.37
CA LYS A 200 -5.31 18.07 10.55
C LYS A 200 -4.40 18.78 9.55
N HIS A 201 -3.23 19.23 9.99
CA HIS A 201 -2.25 19.88 9.12
C HIS A 201 -1.78 18.96 7.98
N LYS A 202 -1.43 17.71 8.29
CA LYS A 202 -1.02 16.74 7.26
C LYS A 202 -2.14 16.35 6.30
N LEU A 203 -3.38 16.29 6.78
CA LEU A 203 -4.54 16.05 5.91
C LEU A 203 -4.73 17.21 4.94
N ALA A 204 -4.61 18.45 5.39
CA ALA A 204 -4.66 19.62 4.52
C ALA A 204 -3.51 19.61 3.49
N GLU A 205 -2.30 19.24 3.90
CA GLU A 205 -1.15 19.09 2.98
C GLU A 205 -1.40 17.99 1.93
N ALA A 206 -1.98 16.85 2.35
CA ALA A 206 -2.34 15.76 1.45
C ALA A 206 -3.41 16.19 0.44
N GLU A 207 -4.43 16.93 0.88
CA GLU A 207 -5.47 17.47 0.01
C GLU A 207 -4.89 18.47 -1.00
N ALA A 208 -4.07 19.42 -0.54
CA ALA A 208 -3.39 20.37 -1.43
C ALA A 208 -2.52 19.66 -2.49
N ALA A 209 -1.78 18.62 -2.09
CA ALA A 209 -0.99 17.81 -3.02
C ALA A 209 -1.85 17.04 -4.03
N LEU A 210 -3.04 16.58 -3.64
CA LEU A 210 -3.98 15.93 -4.55
C LEU A 210 -4.63 16.93 -5.51
N GLU A 211 -4.97 18.13 -5.06
CA GLU A 211 -5.53 19.18 -5.92
C GLU A 211 -4.48 19.71 -6.92
N ALA A 212 -3.22 19.87 -6.49
CA ALA A 212 -2.13 20.24 -7.38
C ALA A 212 -1.90 19.22 -8.52
N ARG A 213 -2.23 17.95 -8.30
CA ARG A 213 -2.18 16.90 -9.33
C ARG A 213 -3.38 16.92 -10.29
N LYS A 214 -4.51 17.45 -9.85
CA LYS A 214 -5.73 17.59 -10.68
C LYS A 214 -5.69 18.85 -11.54
N LYS A 215 -5.05 19.91 -11.05
CA LYS A 215 -4.89 21.14 -11.82
C LYS A 215 -3.95 20.85 -13.01
N PRO A 216 -4.35 21.10 -14.26
CA PRO A 216 -3.42 21.04 -15.38
C PRO A 216 -2.27 22.04 -15.12
N PRO A 217 -1.03 21.75 -15.57
CA PRO A 217 0.07 22.69 -15.39
C PRO A 217 -0.27 24.01 -16.10
N GLU A 218 -0.56 25.05 -15.33
CA GLU A 218 -0.94 26.38 -15.82
C GLU A 218 0.24 27.18 -16.39
N ASP A 219 1.47 26.63 -16.40
CA ASP A 219 2.69 27.31 -16.88
C ASP A 219 3.30 26.69 -18.17
N SER A 220 2.51 25.94 -18.93
CA SER A 220 2.85 25.66 -20.33
C SER A 220 1.72 26.12 -21.24
N VAL A 221 1.47 27.43 -21.25
CA VAL A 221 0.97 28.09 -22.44
C VAL A 221 2.22 28.50 -23.23
N PRO A 222 2.64 27.77 -24.27
CA PRO A 222 3.56 28.35 -25.23
C PRO A 222 2.89 29.63 -25.74
N GLN A 223 3.63 30.74 -25.75
CA GLN A 223 3.27 31.89 -26.57
C GLN A 223 3.12 31.38 -28.02
N PHE A 224 1.90 31.01 -28.40
CA PHE A 224 1.54 30.66 -29.77
C PHE A 224 1.44 31.97 -30.54
N VAL A 225 2.60 32.48 -30.91
CA VAL A 225 2.74 33.47 -31.96
C VAL A 225 2.72 32.70 -33.28
N GLY A 226 1.71 32.97 -34.10
CA GLY A 226 1.76 32.74 -35.54
C GLY A 226 1.08 31.47 -36.04
N GLU A 227 0.00 31.70 -36.80
CA GLU A 227 -0.54 30.85 -37.88
C GLU A 227 -1.29 29.56 -37.51
N GLY A 228 -2.61 29.63 -37.69
CA GLY A 228 -3.41 28.53 -38.22
C GLY A 228 -3.59 27.32 -37.31
N LEU A 229 -4.34 27.48 -36.21
CA LEU A 229 -4.79 26.34 -35.42
C LEU A 229 -5.84 25.55 -36.23
N VAL A 230 -5.52 24.30 -36.57
CA VAL A 230 -6.43 23.26 -37.13
C VAL A 230 -7.76 23.14 -36.35
N ILE A 231 -7.79 23.65 -35.12
CA ILE A 231 -8.97 23.75 -34.26
C ILE A 231 -10.05 24.65 -34.89
N ASP A 232 -9.66 25.74 -35.56
CA ASP A 232 -10.59 26.66 -36.20
C ASP A 232 -11.24 26.05 -37.44
N GLU A 233 -10.49 25.28 -38.24
CA GLU A 233 -11.05 24.58 -39.41
C GLU A 233 -12.10 23.53 -39.02
N TRP A 234 -11.89 22.80 -37.93
CA TRP A 234 -12.85 21.80 -37.46
C TRP A 234 -14.13 22.45 -36.92
N LYS A 235 -13.98 23.58 -36.23
CA LYS A 235 -15.11 24.37 -35.73
C LYS A 235 -15.92 24.95 -36.88
N GLU A 236 -15.24 25.54 -37.85
CA GLU A 236 -15.86 26.11 -39.05
C GLU A 236 -16.53 25.02 -39.91
N ARG A 237 -15.96 23.81 -39.99
CA ARG A 237 -16.57 22.67 -40.70
C ARG A 237 -17.85 22.18 -40.03
N ARG A 238 -17.88 22.15 -38.69
CA ARG A 238 -19.09 21.81 -37.92
C ARG A 238 -20.18 22.88 -38.06
N GLU A 239 -19.81 24.16 -38.02
CA GLU A 239 -20.75 25.28 -38.21
C GLU A 239 -21.31 25.31 -39.63
N ARG A 240 -20.49 25.06 -40.66
CA ARG A 240 -20.97 24.89 -42.04
C ARG A 240 -21.94 23.71 -42.20
N TYR A 241 -21.68 22.59 -41.53
CA TYR A 241 -22.58 21.43 -41.57
C TYR A 241 -23.96 21.74 -40.95
N LEU A 242 -23.97 22.45 -39.83
CA LEU A 242 -25.20 22.89 -39.16
C LEU A 242 -25.96 23.93 -39.99
N ALA A 243 -25.26 24.85 -40.64
CA ALA A 243 -25.87 25.83 -41.53
C ALA A 243 -26.54 25.15 -42.75
N GLN A 244 -25.90 24.13 -43.34
CA GLN A 244 -26.48 23.38 -44.46
C GLN A 244 -27.75 22.61 -44.06
N GLN A 245 -27.78 22.00 -42.87
CA GLN A 245 -28.99 21.34 -42.36
C GLN A 245 -30.18 22.30 -42.18
N GLN A 246 -29.93 23.54 -41.76
CA GLN A 246 -31.00 24.52 -41.59
C GLN A 246 -31.53 25.03 -42.93
N VAL A 247 -30.72 25.05 -43.99
CA VAL A 247 -31.16 25.44 -45.35
C VAL A 247 -31.97 24.32 -46.02
N GLU A 248 -31.58 23.06 -45.84
CA GLU A 248 -32.25 21.89 -46.46
C GLU A 248 -33.65 21.63 -45.85
N VAL A 249 -33.84 21.94 -44.57
CA VAL A 249 -35.16 21.87 -43.90
C VAL A 249 -36.12 22.98 -44.36
N VAL A 250 -35.60 24.14 -44.80
CA VAL A 250 -36.43 25.27 -45.26
C VAL A 250 -36.85 25.14 -46.73
N GLN A 251 -36.15 24.33 -47.53
CA GLN A 251 -36.52 24.07 -48.94
C GLN A 251 -37.50 22.90 -49.13
N SER A 252 -37.89 22.22 -48.05
CA SER A 252 -38.79 21.06 -48.07
C SER A 252 -40.21 21.35 -47.54
N LEU A 253 -40.58 22.64 -47.44
CA LEU A 253 -41.92 23.11 -47.05
C LEU A 253 -42.60 23.86 -48.21
#